data_AF-A0A945V5B3-F1
#
_entry.id   AF-A0A945V5B3-F1
#
_cell.length_a   1.000
_cell.length_b   1.000
_cell.length_c   1.000
_cell.angle_alpha   90.00
_cell.angle_beta   90.00
_cell.angle_gamma   90.00
#
_symmetry.space_group_name_H-M   'P 1'
#
loop_
_entity.id
_entity.type
_entity.pdbx_description
1 polymer ?
#
loop_
_entity_poly.entity_id
_entity_poly.type
_entity_poly.pdbx_seq_one_letter_code
_entity_poly.pdbx_strand_id
1 'polypeptide(L)' 'MVDGKILQIDDEGNIVHVEMITNDGETVVGVYQLMGWTTAPKAVKAKAELELWVPPKVSHPIQ' A
#
# COMPACT_ATOMS: atom_id res chain seq x y z
N MET A 1 -3.45 6.15 17.46
CA MET A 1 -3.10 5.60 16.13
C MET A 1 -3.47 6.66 15.12
N VAL A 2 -2.54 7.08 14.26
CA VAL A 2 -2.88 7.92 13.11
C VAL A 2 -3.41 6.97 12.06
N ASP A 3 -4.71 7.06 11.78
CA ASP A 3 -5.37 6.23 10.77
C ASP A 3 -5.23 6.95 9.43
N GLY A 4 -4.64 6.26 8.44
CA GLY A 4 -4.33 6.82 7.13
C GLY A 4 -4.90 5.93 6.03
N LYS A 5 -5.64 6.52 5.10
CA LYS A 5 -6.29 5.83 3.98
C LYS A 5 -5.69 6.26 2.66
N ILE A 6 -5.24 5.28 1.86
CA ILE A 6 -4.84 5.53 0.47
C ILE A 6 -6.10 5.80 -0.34
N LEU A 7 -6.16 6.95 -0.99
CA LEU A 7 -7.26 7.34 -1.87
C LEU A 7 -6.96 6.95 -3.32
N GLN A 8 -5.74 7.24 -3.77
CA GLN A 8 -5.34 7.07 -5.16
C GLN A 8 -3.82 6.85 -5.25
N ILE A 9 -3.44 5.99 -6.19
CA ILE A 9 -2.06 5.84 -6.66
C ILE A 9 -2.09 6.21 -8.15
N ASP A 10 -1.11 6.97 -8.62
CA ASP A 10 -0.98 7.28 -10.05
C ASP A 10 -0.64 6.02 -10.87
N ASP A 11 -0.78 6.11 -12.19
CA ASP A 11 -0.62 4.96 -13.09
C ASP A 11 0.81 4.40 -13.09
N GLU A 12 1.80 5.23 -12.76
CA GLU A 12 3.21 4.83 -12.68
C GLU A 12 3.65 4.39 -11.27
N GLY A 13 2.80 4.56 -10.26
CA GLY A 13 3.12 4.26 -8.86
C GLY A 13 4.11 5.24 -8.20
N ASN A 14 4.35 6.39 -8.82
CA ASN A 14 5.27 7.42 -8.35
C ASN A 14 4.62 8.41 -7.38
N ILE A 15 3.29 8.52 -7.35
CA ILE A 15 2.56 9.46 -6.52
C ILE A 15 1.41 8.75 -5.81
N VAL A 16 1.29 8.97 -4.49
CA VAL A 16 0.16 8.48 -3.69
C VAL A 16 -0.56 9.63 -2.98
N HIS A 17 -1.88 9.59 -3.05
CA HIS A 17 -2.77 10.48 -2.32
C HIS A 17 -3.26 9.75 -1.07
N VAL A 18 -2.98 10.32 0.10
CA VAL A 18 -3.31 9.72 1.40
C VAL A 18 -4.16 10.69 2.20
N GLU A 19 -5.34 10.24 2.60
CA GLU A 19 -6.16 10.91 3.59
C GLU A 19 -5.71 10.52 4.99
N MET A 20 -5.54 11.50 5.87
CA MET A 20 -5.12 11.28 7.24
C MET A 20 -5.79 12.28 8.18
N ILE A 21 -6.01 11.86 9.43
CA ILE A 21 -6.51 12.73 10.49
C ILE A 21 -5.31 13.31 11.23
N THR A 22 -5.21 14.63 11.30
CA THR A 22 -4.16 15.34 12.03
C THR A 22 -4.37 15.20 13.53
N ASN A 23 -3.34 15.51 14.34
CA ASN A 23 -3.46 15.50 15.79
C ASN A 23 -4.53 16.46 16.32
N ASP A 24 -4.87 17.48 15.54
CA ASP A 24 -5.90 18.47 15.86
C ASP A 24 -7.32 18.01 15.44
N GLY A 25 -7.43 16.81 14.86
CA GLY A 25 -8.69 16.20 14.43
C GLY A 25 -9.16 16.61 13.03
N GLU A 26 -8.33 17.34 12.28
CA GLU A 26 -8.67 17.75 10.91
C GLU A 26 -8.37 16.62 9.92
N THR A 27 -9.26 16.40 8.96
CA THR A 27 -8.99 15.49 7.84
C THR A 27 -8.23 16.25 6.75
N VAL A 28 -7.04 15.75 6.40
CA VAL A 28 -6.19 16.31 5.35
C VAL A 28 -5.84 15.26 4.30
N VAL A 29 -5.72 15.69 3.05
CA VAL A 29 -5.24 14.85 1.95
C VAL A 29 -3.83 15.30 1.56
N GLY A 30 -2.85 14.45 1.85
CA GLY A 30 -1.46 14.65 1.47
C GLY A 30 -1.14 13.98 0.14
N VAL A 31 -0.29 14.63 -0.65
CA VAL A 31 0.29 14.07 -1.88
C VAL A 31 1.74 13.73 -1.61
N TYR A 32 2.10 12.46 -1.79
CA TYR A 32 3.45 11.96 -1.53
C TYR A 32 4.08 11.44 -2.82
N GLN A 33 5.32 11.87 -3.09
CA GLN A 33 6.11 11.42 -4.23
C GLN A 33 7.11 10.35 -3.80
N LEU A 34 7.20 9.28 -4.57
CA LEU A 34 8.21 8.26 -4.45
C LEU A 34 9.58 8.84 -4.80
N MET A 35 10.44 8.98 -3.80
CA MET A 35 11.81 9.49 -3.99
C MET A 35 12.80 8.39 -4.42
N GLY A 36 12.46 7.12 -4.20
CA GLY A 36 13.31 6.00 -4.57
C GLY A 36 12.95 4.73 -3.80
N TRP A 37 13.43 3.60 -4.32
CA TRP A 37 13.23 2.29 -3.72
C TRP A 37 14.37 1.96 -2.76
N THR A 38 14.04 1.50 -1.56
CA THR A 38 15.01 0.88 -0.66
C THR A 38 15.03 -0.63 -0.87
N THR A 39 16.20 -1.25 -0.73
CA THR A 39 16.29 -2.72 -0.69
C THR A 39 15.47 -3.26 0.47
N ALA A 40 14.46 -4.07 0.16
CA ALA A 40 13.61 -4.67 1.19
C ALA A 40 14.46 -5.55 2.14
N PRO A 41 14.20 -5.52 3.46
CA PRO A 41 14.81 -6.47 4.39
C PRO A 41 14.54 -7.91 3.94
N LYS A 42 15.50 -8.81 4.15
CA LYS A 42 15.41 -10.22 3.71
C LYS A 42 14.09 -10.90 4.09
N ALA A 43 13.58 -10.63 5.30
CA ALA A 43 12.32 -11.19 5.78
C ALA A 43 11.09 -10.71 4.98
N VAL A 44 11.05 -9.43 4.61
CA VAL A 44 9.97 -8.85 3.79
C VAL A 44 10.02 -9.41 2.38
N LYS A 45 11.22 -9.51 1.80
CA LYS A 45 11.42 -10.11 0.48
C LYS A 45 10.95 -11.56 0.42
N ALA A 46 11.36 -12.39 1.39
CA ALA A 46 10.97 -13.79 1.44
C ALA A 46 9.44 -13.98 1.57
N LYS A 47 8.78 -13.10 2.34
CA LYS A 47 7.31 -13.12 2.47
C LYS A 47 6.62 -12.73 1.15
N ALA A 48 7.07 -11.66 0.51
CA ALA A 48 6.51 -11.20 -0.76
C ALA A 48 6.71 -12.23 -1.89
N GLU A 49 7.88 -12.86 -1.98
CA GLU A 49 8.16 -13.92 -2.95
C GLU A 49 7.25 -15.14 -2.73
N LEU A 50 6.98 -15.50 -1.47
CA LEU A 50 6.05 -16.57 -1.14
C LEU A 50 4.63 -16.25 -1.63
N GLU A 51 4.14 -15.02 -1.40
CA GLU A 51 2.82 -14.55 -1.81
C GLU A 51 2.66 -14.45 -3.34
N LEU A 52 3.71 -14.02 -4.05
CA LEU A 52 3.75 -13.97 -5.52
C LEU A 52 3.78 -15.37 -6.16
N TRP A 53 4.39 -16.34 -5.50
CA TRP A 53 4.50 -17.72 -5.99
C TRP A 53 3.22 -18.53 -5.77
N VAL A 54 2.34 -18.13 -4.83
CA VAL A 54 1.07 -18.83 -4.64
C VAL A 54 0.18 -18.59 -5.87
N PRO A 55 -0.29 -19.64 -6.57
CA PRO A 55 -1.30 -19.49 -7.60
C PRO A 55 -2.51 -18.74 -7.03
N PRO A 56 -3.18 -17.87 -7.81
CA PRO A 56 -4.38 -17.19 -7.33
C PRO A 56 -5.32 -18.24 -6.76
N LYS A 57 -5.74 -18.08 -5.50
CA LYS A 57 -6.75 -18.96 -4.92
C LYS A 57 -8.01 -18.78 -5.76
N VAL A 58 -8.26 -19.70 -6.68
CA VAL A 58 -9.47 -19.74 -7.48
C VAL A 58 -10.61 -19.93 -6.50
N SER A 59 -11.26 -18.84 -6.12
CA SER A 59 -12.52 -18.87 -5.39
C SER A 59 -13.58 -19.35 -6.38
N HIS A 60 -13.75 -20.67 -6.49
CA HIS A 60 -14.95 -21.19 -7.13
C HIS A 60 -16.14 -20.72 -6.27
N PRO A 61 -17.18 -20.11 -6.88
CA PRO A 61 -18.40 -19.80 -6.15
C PRO A 61 -18.98 -21.11 -5.64
N ILE A 62 -19.33 -21.12 -4.35
CA ILE A 62 -20.10 -22.20 -3.72
C ILE A 62 -21.46 -22.20 -4.43
N GLN A 63 -21.78 -23.30 -5.12
CA GLN A 63 -23.10 -23.55 -5.70
C GLN A 63 -24.03 -24.18 -4.66
#